data_AF-A0A3B4A185-F1
#
_entry.id   AF-A0A3B4A185-F1
#
_cell.length_a   1.000
_cell.length_b   1.000
_cell.length_c   1.000
_cell.angle_alpha   90.00
_cell.angle_beta   90.00
_cell.angle_gamma   90.00
#
_symmetry.space_group_name_H-M   'P 1'
#
loop_
_entity.id
_entity.type
_entity.pdbx_description
1 polymer ?
#
loop_
_entity_poly.entity_id
_entity_poly.type
_entity_poly.pdbx_seq_one_letter_code
_entity_poly.pdbx_strand_id
1 'polypeptide(L)'
;MDMRIGIHSGSVLCGVLGLQKWQFDVWSWDVGIANMLEAGGVPRIHISRATLDCLQGLYNTEDGHGQLRNEFLRKHNIETFLICPEYDDINMQAEPKVTKTVKTWSPEATFGKVTDTNSVGDKVL
;
A
#
# COMPACT_ATOMS: atom_id res chain seq x y z
N MET A 1 11.87 17.44 -9.58
CA MET A 1 11.12 17.32 -8.31
C MET A 1 10.97 15.84 -8.09
N ASP A 2 11.54 15.31 -7.01
CA ASP A 2 11.64 13.86 -6.81
C ASP A 2 10.79 13.47 -5.60
N MET A 3 9.89 12.49 -5.79
CA MET A 3 8.96 12.03 -4.77
C MET A 3 9.49 10.78 -4.07
N ARG A 4 9.26 10.68 -2.77
CA ARG A 4 9.50 9.47 -1.97
C ARG A 4 8.16 8.87 -1.59
N ILE A 5 8.08 7.55 -1.64
CA ILE A 5 6.84 6.83 -1.35
C ILE A 5 7.19 5.67 -0.44
N GLY A 6 6.54 5.58 0.73
CA GLY A 6 6.66 4.46 1.67
C GLY A 6 5.38 3.63 1.71
N ILE A 7 5.47 2.32 1.52
CA ILE A 7 4.32 1.40 1.51
C ILE A 7 4.54 0.27 2.52
N HIS A 8 3.53 0.06 3.35
CA HIS A 8 3.50 -1.04 4.30
C HIS A 8 2.09 -1.66 4.34
N SER A 9 2.05 -2.99 4.42
CA SER A 9 0.82 -3.76 4.53
C SER A 9 0.65 -4.19 5.98
N GLY A 10 -0.46 -3.79 6.59
CA GLY A 10 -0.75 -4.08 7.99
C GLY A 10 -2.19 -3.72 8.37
N SER A 11 -2.44 -3.71 9.66
CA SER A 11 -3.74 -3.39 10.25
C SER A 11 -3.84 -1.91 10.61
N VAL A 12 -5.05 -1.35 10.52
CA VAL A 12 -5.27 0.06 10.83
C VAL A 12 -6.52 0.26 11.66
N LEU A 13 -6.49 1.25 12.55
CA LEU A 13 -7.67 1.81 13.20
C LEU A 13 -8.02 3.11 12.47
N CYS A 14 -9.25 3.22 11.97
CA CYS A 14 -9.73 4.45 11.35
C CYS A 14 -10.98 4.99 12.05
N GLY A 15 -11.21 6.28 11.92
CA GLY A 15 -12.37 6.92 12.51
C GLY A 15 -12.58 8.34 11.99
N VAL A 16 -13.72 8.92 12.36
CA VAL A 16 -14.02 10.33 12.11
C VAL A 16 -13.94 11.09 13.43
N LEU A 17 -13.21 12.20 13.44
CA LEU A 17 -13.05 13.09 14.58
C LEU A 17 -13.75 14.43 14.35
N GLY A 18 -14.11 15.10 15.45
CA GLY A 18 -14.71 16.43 15.46
C GLY A 18 -16.23 16.42 15.57
N LEU A 19 -16.84 17.45 16.17
CA LEU A 19 -18.30 17.54 16.35
C LEU A 19 -18.97 18.45 15.30
N GLN A 20 -18.24 19.40 14.74
CA GLN A 20 -18.75 20.39 13.78
C GLN A 20 -17.98 20.37 12.45
N LYS A 21 -16.68 20.07 12.49
CA LYS A 21 -15.85 19.81 11.30
C LYS A 21 -15.32 18.40 11.41
N TRP A 22 -15.88 17.53 10.59
CA TRP A 22 -15.56 16.11 10.59
C TRP A 22 -14.28 15.86 9.81
N GLN A 23 -13.32 15.19 10.41
CA GLN A 23 -12.09 14.75 9.77
C GLN A 23 -11.98 13.23 9.89
N PHE A 24 -11.89 12.55 8.75
CA PHE A 24 -11.52 11.14 8.72
C PHE A 24 -10.01 11.02 8.82
N ASP A 25 -9.55 10.07 9.65
CA ASP A 25 -8.13 9.82 9.82
C ASP A 25 -7.87 8.35 10.23
N VAL A 26 -6.62 7.92 10.06
CA VAL A 26 -6.16 6.53 10.20
C VAL A 26 -4.91 6.50 11.07
N TRP A 27 -4.92 5.62 12.08
CA TRP A 27 -3.82 5.45 13.01
C TRP A 27 -3.52 3.97 13.24
N SER A 28 -2.23 3.63 13.26
CA SER A 28 -1.73 2.38 13.81
C SER A 28 -0.22 2.42 13.92
N TRP A 29 0.35 1.40 14.54
CA TRP A 29 1.78 1.12 14.44
C TRP A 29 2.23 0.93 12.98
N ASP A 30 1.43 0.24 12.18
CA ASP A 30 1.68 -0.04 10.77
C ASP A 30 1.70 1.25 9.92
N VAL A 31 0.84 2.25 10.23
CA VAL A 31 0.92 3.60 9.64
C VAL A 31 2.25 4.27 9.99
N GLY A 32 2.72 4.10 11.22
CA GLY A 32 4.03 4.57 11.66
C GLY A 32 5.17 3.95 10.85
N ILE A 33 5.11 2.64 10.57
CA ILE A 33 6.08 1.96 9.72
C ILE A 33 6.09 2.57 8.30
N ALA A 34 4.92 2.74 7.69
CA ALA A 34 4.81 3.34 6.34
C ALA A 34 5.41 4.75 6.30
N ASN A 35 5.16 5.57 7.33
CA ASN A 35 5.74 6.89 7.46
C ASN A 35 7.28 6.84 7.55
N MET A 36 7.83 5.92 8.34
CA MET A 36 9.28 5.75 8.44
C MET A 36 9.92 5.24 7.14
N LEU A 37 9.19 4.46 6.34
CA LEU A 37 9.64 4.03 5.01
C LEU A 37 9.71 5.20 4.02
N GLU A 38 8.77 6.15 4.07
CA GLU A 38 8.81 7.38 3.25
C GLU A 38 9.95 8.29 3.72
N ALA A 39 10.01 8.58 5.02
CA ALA A 39 10.99 9.49 5.61
C ALA A 39 12.43 8.99 5.43
N GLY A 40 12.63 7.67 5.57
CA GLY A 40 13.90 7.00 5.33
C GLY A 40 14.11 6.57 3.88
N GLY A 41 13.24 6.95 2.94
CA GLY A 41 13.23 6.49 1.55
C GLY A 41 14.24 7.22 0.64
N VAL A 42 14.66 6.53 -0.42
CA VAL A 42 15.27 7.17 -1.61
C VAL A 42 14.09 7.73 -2.44
N PRO A 43 14.26 8.68 -3.38
CA PRO A 43 13.22 9.12 -4.34
C PRO A 43 12.69 8.00 -5.26
N ARG A 44 12.11 6.96 -4.66
CA ARG A 44 11.58 5.72 -5.24
C ARG A 44 10.50 5.17 -4.30
N ILE A 45 9.86 4.08 -4.72
CA ILE A 45 8.87 3.37 -3.91
C ILE A 45 9.60 2.40 -2.98
N HIS A 46 9.50 2.67 -1.68
CA HIS A 46 10.08 1.89 -0.60
C HIS A 46 9.00 1.06 0.06
N ILE A 47 9.21 -0.25 0.09
CA ILE A 47 8.23 -1.21 0.58
C ILE A 47 8.78 -2.03 1.73
N SER A 48 7.90 -2.42 2.63
CA SER A 48 8.21 -3.41 3.68
C SER A 48 8.18 -4.84 3.16
N ARG A 49 8.76 -5.77 3.92
CA ARG A 49 8.60 -7.22 3.70
C ARG A 49 7.13 -7.66 3.59
N ALA A 50 6.28 -7.16 4.49
CA ALA A 50 4.84 -7.49 4.47
C ALA A 50 4.18 -7.13 3.14
N THR A 51 4.58 -5.99 2.55
CA THR A 51 4.09 -5.59 1.22
C THR A 51 4.69 -6.45 0.11
N LEU A 52 5.98 -6.79 0.18
CA LEU A 52 6.63 -7.68 -0.78
C LEU A 52 5.90 -9.03 -0.87
N ASP A 53 5.55 -9.62 0.27
CA ASP A 53 4.84 -10.89 0.31
C ASP A 53 3.42 -10.77 -0.32
N CYS A 54 2.77 -9.60 -0.21
CA CYS A 54 1.50 -9.32 -0.89
C CYS A 54 1.64 -9.10 -2.41
N LEU A 55 2.81 -8.68 -2.91
CA LEU A 55 3.05 -8.41 -4.33
C LEU A 55 3.28 -9.69 -5.15
N GLN A 56 3.53 -10.83 -4.51
CA GLN A 56 3.65 -12.15 -5.16
C GLN A 56 4.64 -12.19 -6.34
N GLY A 57 5.70 -11.37 -6.30
CA GLY A 57 6.72 -11.32 -7.34
C GLY A 57 6.28 -10.65 -8.66
N LEU A 58 5.18 -9.90 -8.65
CA LEU A 58 4.72 -9.15 -9.83
C LEU A 58 5.64 -7.98 -10.22
N TYR A 59 6.55 -7.59 -9.32
CA TYR A 59 7.47 -6.47 -9.52
C TYR A 59 8.88 -6.89 -9.18
N ASN A 60 9.84 -6.36 -9.93
CA ASN A 60 11.25 -6.47 -9.59
C ASN A 60 11.59 -5.57 -8.40
N THR A 61 12.26 -6.14 -7.41
CA THR A 61 12.63 -5.45 -6.17
C THR A 61 14.09 -5.63 -5.85
N GLU A 62 14.72 -4.58 -5.36
CA GLU A 62 16.08 -4.57 -4.82
C GLU A 62 16.06 -4.37 -3.31
N ASP A 63 17.18 -4.68 -2.64
CA ASP A 63 17.31 -4.43 -1.21
C ASP A 63 17.32 -2.93 -0.91
N GLY A 64 16.40 -2.48 -0.04
CA GLY A 64 16.21 -1.06 0.26
C GLY A 64 17.16 -0.50 1.32
N HIS A 65 17.81 -1.39 2.09
CA HIS A 65 18.72 -1.04 3.18
C HIS A 65 18.20 0.08 4.12
N GLY A 66 16.89 0.10 4.40
CA GLY A 66 16.24 1.14 5.19
C GLY A 66 16.79 1.26 6.61
N GLN A 67 17.27 0.15 7.18
CA GLN A 67 17.89 0.10 8.51
C GLN A 67 19.17 0.94 8.64
N LEU A 68 19.90 1.20 7.55
CA LEU A 68 21.10 2.04 7.58
C LEU A 68 20.75 3.53 7.67
N ARG A 69 19.55 3.90 7.20
CA ARG A 69 19.12 5.29 7.00
C ARG A 69 18.14 5.75 8.06
N ASN A 70 17.43 4.82 8.70
CA ASN A 70 16.43 5.12 9.70
C ASN A 70 16.60 4.21 10.93
N GLU A 71 16.82 4.83 12.10
CA GLU A 71 17.03 4.13 13.37
C GLU A 71 15.81 3.33 13.81
N PHE A 72 14.58 3.81 13.55
CA PHE A 72 13.35 3.10 13.87
C PHE A 72 13.28 1.77 13.11
N LEU A 73 13.56 1.79 11.80
CA LEU A 73 13.58 0.58 10.97
C LEU A 73 14.63 -0.42 11.47
N ARG A 74 15.80 0.08 11.88
CA ARG A 74 16.87 -0.74 12.48
C ARG A 74 16.46 -1.35 13.83
N LYS A 75 15.92 -0.53 14.73
CA LYS A 75 15.53 -0.94 16.09
C LYS A 75 14.44 -2.01 16.07
N HIS A 76 13.50 -1.88 15.14
CA HIS A 76 12.38 -2.81 14.99
C HIS A 76 12.67 -3.94 13.99
N ASN A 77 13.92 -4.06 13.52
CA ASN A 77 14.39 -5.05 12.56
C ASN A 77 13.46 -5.21 11.34
N ILE A 78 13.01 -4.07 10.81
CA ILE A 78 12.09 -4.04 9.67
C ILE A 78 12.92 -4.20 8.40
N GLU A 79 12.65 -5.27 7.66
CA GLU A 79 13.23 -5.52 6.35
C GLU A 79 12.52 -4.70 5.27
N THR A 80 13.31 -4.15 4.36
CA THR A 80 12.83 -3.15 3.40
C THR A 80 13.41 -3.38 2.02
N PHE A 81 12.60 -3.12 1.00
CA PHE A 81 12.91 -3.31 -0.41
C PHE A 81 12.54 -2.07 -1.21
N LEU A 82 13.21 -1.82 -2.33
CA LEU A 82 12.84 -0.78 -3.28
C LEU A 82 12.30 -1.43 -4.54
N ILE A 83 11.21 -0.88 -5.09
CA ILE A 83 10.72 -1.33 -6.38
C ILE A 83 11.59 -0.72 -7.47
N CYS A 84 12.09 -1.56 -8.35
CA CYS A 84 12.83 -1.13 -9.53
C CYS A 84 11.80 -0.67 -10.59
N PRO A 85 11.94 0.54 -11.15
CA PRO A 85 11.11 0.94 -12.28
C PRO A 85 11.41 0.02 -13.47
N GLU A 86 10.37 -0.62 -14.00
CA GLU A 86 10.42 -1.18 -15.34
C GLU A 86 10.32 0.01 -16.30
N TYR A 87 11.47 0.52 -16.73
CA TYR A 87 11.50 1.35 -17.92
C TYR A 87 11.27 0.42 -19.09
N ASP A 88 10.01 0.20 -19.46
CA ASP A 88 9.72 -0.22 -20.82
C ASP A 88 10.35 0.86 -21.71
N ASP A 89 11.43 0.53 -22.42
CA ASP A 89 11.83 1.30 -23.58
C ASP A 89 10.57 1.47 -24.41
N ILE A 90 10.05 2.70 -24.45
CA ILE A 90 8.79 3.08 -25.10
C ILE A 90 8.81 2.60 -26.56
N ASN A 91 8.38 1.37 -26.78
CA ASN A 91 7.92 0.91 -28.06
C ASN A 91 6.40 1.07 -28.01
N MET A 92 5.90 2.03 -28.78
CA MET A 92 4.48 2.29 -28.97
C MET A 92 3.77 0.99 -29.41
N GLN A 93 3.18 0.25 -28.47
CA GLN A 93 2.08 -0.74 -28.62
C GLN A 93 2.11 -1.74 -27.46
N ALA A 94 1.71 -1.33 -26.26
CA ALA A 94 1.24 -2.28 -25.28
C ALA A 94 0.12 -1.61 -24.48
N GLU A 95 -1.07 -2.21 -24.51
CA GLU A 95 -2.19 -1.71 -23.72
C GLU A 95 -1.88 -1.89 -22.23
N PRO A 96 -2.17 -0.88 -21.38
CA PRO A 96 -2.05 -1.05 -19.95
C PRO A 96 -2.97 -2.20 -19.53
N LYS A 97 -2.43 -3.19 -18.79
CA LYS A 97 -3.23 -4.26 -18.17
C LYS A 97 -4.08 -3.65 -17.04
N VAL A 98 -5.10 -2.89 -17.41
CA VAL A 98 -6.12 -2.38 -16.51
C VAL A 98 -7.11 -3.50 -16.29
N THR A 99 -6.97 -4.22 -15.16
CA THR A 99 -8.10 -5.00 -14.65
C THR A 99 -9.13 -3.99 -14.12
N LYS A 100 -10.06 -3.58 -15.00
CA LYS A 100 -11.17 -2.69 -14.66
C LYS A 100 -12.17 -3.44 -13.78
N THR A 101 -12.16 -3.21 -12.47
CA THR A 101 -13.42 -3.26 -11.70
C THR A 101 -13.90 -1.84 -11.50
N VAL A 102 -14.56 -1.31 -12.53
CA VAL A 102 -15.31 -0.05 -12.42
C VAL A 102 -16.53 -0.35 -11.56
N LYS A 103 -16.53 0.11 -10.31
CA LYS A 103 -17.77 0.49 -9.61
C LYS A 103 -17.76 2.00 -9.47
N THR A 104 -18.36 2.66 -10.47
CA THR A 104 -18.61 4.10 -10.45
C THR A 104 -19.49 4.40 -9.24
N TRP A 105 -19.00 5.25 -8.33
CA TRP A 105 -19.79 5.72 -7.19
C TRP A 105 -21.08 6.38 -7.70
N SER A 106 -22.22 5.89 -7.20
CA SER A 106 -23.54 6.39 -7.55
C SER A 106 -24.16 7.03 -6.30
N PRO A 107 -24.52 8.32 -6.32
CA PRO A 107 -25.06 9.02 -5.14
C PRO A 107 -26.40 8.47 -4.63
N GLU A 108 -27.07 7.59 -5.39
CA GLU A 108 -28.36 6.98 -5.02
C GLU A 108 -28.24 5.63 -4.28
N ALA A 109 -27.03 5.17 -3.94
CA ALA A 109 -26.87 3.93 -3.19
C ALA A 109 -27.39 4.09 -1.74
N THR A 110 -28.60 3.60 -1.48
CA THR A 110 -29.17 3.56 -0.13
C THR A 110 -28.39 2.60 0.78
N PHE A 111 -28.20 3.03 2.03
CA PHE A 111 -27.30 2.44 3.04
C PHE A 111 -27.55 0.94 3.36
N GLY A 112 -28.64 0.34 2.88
CA GLY A 112 -29.06 -1.02 3.23
C GLY A 112 -28.53 -2.16 2.34
N LYS A 113 -27.58 -1.93 1.42
CA LYS A 113 -27.13 -2.96 0.46
C LYS A 113 -25.61 -3.25 0.46
N VAL A 114 -24.97 -3.10 1.62
CA VAL A 114 -23.56 -3.49 1.88
C VAL A 114 -23.49 -4.53 3.00
N THR A 115 -24.21 -5.62 2.83
CA THR A 115 -23.94 -6.87 3.55
C THR A 115 -24.22 -7.97 2.54
N ASP A 116 -23.17 -8.51 1.93
CA ASP A 116 -23.11 -9.81 1.22
C ASP A 116 -21.94 -9.77 0.24
N THR A 117 -20.71 -9.89 0.73
CA THR A 117 -19.60 -10.55 0.02
C THR A 117 -18.40 -10.61 0.96
N ASN A 118 -18.43 -11.57 1.88
CA ASN A 118 -17.24 -12.24 2.41
C ASN A 118 -17.72 -13.61 2.92
N SER A 119 -18.12 -14.49 1.99
CA SER A 119 -18.23 -15.91 2.25
C SER A 119 -17.03 -16.58 1.59
N VAL A 120 -16.05 -16.97 2.42
CA VAL A 120 -15.02 -17.93 2.01
C VAL A 120 -15.75 -19.27 1.87
N GLY A 121 -15.92 -19.73 0.64
CA GLY A 121 -16.44 -21.06 0.36
C GLY A 121 -15.33 -22.10 0.47
N ASP A 122 -15.39 -22.92 1.51
CA ASP A 122 -14.74 -24.23 1.57
C ASP A 122 -15.07 -25.06 0.32
N LYS A 123 -14.06 -25.68 -0.30
CA LYS A 123 -14.26 -26.92 -1.05
C LYS A 123 -13.10 -27.89 -0.85
N VAL A 124 -13.42 -28.90 -0.04
CA VAL A 124 -12.92 -30.28 -0.08
C VAL A 124 -13.16 -30.87 -1.48
N LEU A 125 -12.11 -31.40 -2.10
CA LEU A 125 -11.94 -32.76 -2.66
C LEU A 125 -10.58 -32.87 -3.33
#